data_AF-A0A6M4G0E8-F1
#
_entry.id   AF-A0A6M4G0E8-F1
#
_cell.length_a   1.000
_cell.length_b   1.000
_cell.length_c   1.000
_cell.angle_alpha   90.00
_cell.angle_beta   90.00
_cell.angle_gamma   90.00
#
_symmetry.space_group_name_H-M   'P 1'
#
loop_
_entity.id
_entity.type
_entity.pdbx_description
1 polymer ?
#
loop_
_entity_poly.entity_id
_entity_poly.type
_entity_poly.pdbx_seq_one_letter_code
_entity_poly.pdbx_strand_id
1 'polypeptide(L)'
;MPSFTIESTYRLPVFRHRTYEAATPEDACRLAIADEDWTVHKEDYENSGATYLTGIWPGVDSAYIAPALALPPGFTEGECPPPTTGTQSVAPVAAPLMPRCRHCGSADICRDANAMWDDAAQTWSLFATYDSQTCQRCGADSNNLALWVPVAEADSATAFLWEVIQVLETTSLASDAEFQRFCTESHGQLTADEAATRWRSAAAA
;
A
#
# COMPACT_ATOMS: atom_id res chain seq x y z
N MET A 1 -18.81 7.95 5.88
CA MET A 1 -18.27 7.79 7.25
C MET A 1 -16.90 8.45 7.31
N PRO A 2 -16.46 8.99 8.46
CA PRO A 2 -15.10 9.53 8.58
C PRO A 2 -14.08 8.40 8.44
N SER A 3 -12.99 8.65 7.71
CA SER A 3 -11.86 7.73 7.55
C SER A 3 -10.72 8.12 8.50
N PHE A 4 -9.97 7.14 8.98
CA PHE A 4 -8.78 7.35 9.80
C PHE A 4 -7.65 6.45 9.33
N THR A 5 -6.44 6.99 9.33
CA THR A 5 -5.20 6.22 9.17
C THR A 5 -4.69 5.87 10.56
N ILE A 6 -4.37 4.61 10.82
CA ILE A 6 -3.92 4.12 12.14
C ILE A 6 -2.56 3.43 11.97
N GLU A 7 -1.59 3.79 12.80
CA GLU A 7 -0.31 3.10 12.90
C GLU A 7 -0.33 2.16 14.10
N SER A 8 -0.07 0.88 13.84
CA SER A 8 0.00 -0.18 14.84
C SER A 8 1.38 -0.83 14.81
N THR A 9 1.90 -1.16 15.99
CA THR A 9 3.18 -1.84 16.15
C THR A 9 3.11 -2.83 17.32
N TYR A 10 4.17 -3.60 17.53
CA TYR A 10 4.31 -4.51 18.66
C TYR A 10 5.78 -4.63 19.08
N ARG A 11 6.02 -5.02 20.33
CA ARG A 11 7.38 -5.32 20.79
C ARG A 11 7.82 -6.66 20.21
N LEU A 12 8.89 -6.66 19.42
CA LEU A 12 9.52 -7.88 18.91
C LEU A 12 10.75 -8.20 19.78
N PRO A 13 10.73 -9.25 20.62
CA PRO A 13 11.91 -9.66 21.36
C PRO A 13 13.04 -10.05 20.39
N VAL A 14 14.24 -9.61 20.73
CA VAL A 14 15.46 -9.96 20.02
C VAL A 14 16.37 -10.70 21.00
N PHE A 15 16.86 -11.86 20.61
CA PHE A 15 17.74 -12.68 21.42
C PHE A 15 18.97 -13.11 20.64
N ARG A 16 20.00 -13.57 21.35
CA ARG A 16 21.18 -14.19 20.75
C ARG A 16 21.59 -15.40 21.56
N HIS A 17 22.15 -16.40 20.89
CA HIS A 17 22.79 -17.53 21.55
C HIS A 17 24.30 -17.44 21.36
N ARG A 18 25.04 -17.41 22.46
CA ARG A 18 26.50 -17.35 22.47
C ARG A 18 27.04 -18.13 23.67
N THR A 19 28.18 -18.77 23.48
CA THR A 19 28.86 -19.54 24.51
C THR A 19 29.94 -18.66 25.16
N TYR A 20 29.98 -18.63 26.49
CA TYR A 20 30.99 -17.91 27.26
C TYR A 20 31.71 -18.89 28.19
N GLU A 21 33.04 -18.85 28.18
CA GLU A 21 33.86 -19.61 29.12
C GLU A 21 34.10 -18.77 30.38
N ALA A 22 33.70 -19.27 31.54
CA ALA A 22 33.90 -18.61 32.82
C ALA A 22 33.99 -19.62 33.97
N ALA A 23 34.54 -19.21 35.11
CA ALA A 23 34.70 -20.07 36.28
C ALA A 23 33.37 -20.39 36.98
N THR A 24 32.37 -19.50 36.86
CA THR A 24 31.04 -19.66 37.44
C THR A 24 29.96 -19.24 36.44
N PRO A 25 28.72 -19.75 36.57
CA PRO A 25 27.58 -19.26 35.80
C PRO A 25 27.37 -17.75 35.94
N GLU A 26 27.57 -17.20 37.14
CA GLU A 26 27.45 -15.76 37.40
C GLU A 26 28.49 -14.93 36.66
N ASP A 27 29.74 -15.41 36.57
CA ASP A 27 30.77 -14.78 35.73
C ASP A 27 30.38 -14.83 34.24
N ALA A 28 29.86 -15.96 33.75
CA ALA A 28 29.38 -16.09 32.38
C ALA A 28 28.21 -15.15 32.08
N CYS A 29 27.26 -14.98 33.01
CA CYS A 29 26.19 -14.00 32.89
C CYS A 29 26.71 -12.56 32.83
N ARG A 30 27.71 -12.21 33.66
CA ARG A 30 28.34 -10.88 33.62
C ARG A 30 29.03 -10.64 32.27
N LEU A 31 29.73 -11.63 31.72
CA LEU A 31 30.31 -11.57 30.37
C LEU A 31 29.21 -11.37 29.32
N ALA A 32 28.11 -12.11 29.41
CA ALA A 32 26.99 -12.02 28.46
C ALA A 32 26.27 -10.66 28.48
N ILE A 33 26.18 -9.99 29.64
CA ILE A 33 25.62 -8.64 29.76
C ILE A 33 26.60 -7.57 29.26
N ALA A 34 27.91 -7.75 29.47
CA ALA A 34 28.94 -6.83 29.01
C ALA A 34 29.23 -6.95 27.51
N ASP A 35 28.86 -8.07 26.88
CA ASP A 35 29.03 -8.29 25.45
C ASP A 35 28.06 -7.41 24.64
N GLU A 36 28.55 -6.39 23.97
CA GLU A 36 27.73 -5.49 23.14
C GLU A 36 27.57 -5.98 21.69
N ASP A 37 28.12 -7.13 21.31
CA ASP A 37 28.08 -7.65 19.94
C ASP A 37 26.79 -8.47 19.67
N TRP A 38 25.83 -7.81 19.02
CA TRP A 38 24.55 -8.39 18.62
C TRP A 38 24.51 -8.86 17.17
N THR A 39 25.65 -9.06 16.50
CA THR A 39 25.68 -9.43 15.06
C THR A 39 24.94 -10.73 14.72
N VAL A 40 24.82 -11.65 15.67
CA VAL A 40 24.15 -12.96 15.50
C VAL A 40 22.77 -13.02 16.17
N HIS A 41 22.13 -11.88 16.35
CA HIS A 41 20.80 -11.81 16.93
C HIS A 41 19.74 -12.50 16.06
N LYS A 42 18.63 -12.85 16.70
CA LYS A 42 17.44 -13.42 16.09
C LYS A 42 16.22 -12.74 16.67
N GLU A 43 15.22 -12.58 15.83
CA GLU A 43 13.91 -12.05 16.18
C GLU A 43 12.99 -13.18 16.59
N ASP A 44 12.20 -12.96 17.64
CA ASP A 44 11.23 -13.93 18.16
C ASP A 44 9.80 -13.47 17.88
N TYR A 45 9.30 -13.83 16.70
CA TYR A 45 7.94 -13.47 16.27
C TYR A 45 6.86 -14.19 17.08
N GLU A 46 7.12 -15.41 17.55
CA GLU A 46 6.17 -16.24 18.31
C GLU A 46 5.95 -15.71 19.74
N ASN A 47 6.97 -15.07 20.31
CA ASN A 47 6.90 -14.43 21.62
C ASN A 47 6.75 -12.90 21.55
N SER A 48 6.26 -12.38 20.41
CA SER A 48 5.97 -10.96 20.25
C SER A 48 4.96 -10.45 21.30
N GLY A 49 5.16 -9.19 21.72
CA GLY A 49 4.24 -8.51 22.62
C GLY A 49 2.89 -8.23 21.95
N ALA A 50 1.90 -7.83 22.75
CA ALA A 50 0.61 -7.40 22.20
C ALA A 50 0.77 -6.21 21.24
N THR A 51 -0.04 -6.18 20.18
CA THR A 51 -0.13 -5.03 19.28
C THR A 51 -0.71 -3.82 20.02
N TYR A 52 -0.09 -2.67 19.83
CA TYR A 52 -0.52 -1.37 20.34
C TYR A 52 -0.43 -0.31 19.25
N LEU A 53 -1.06 0.83 19.46
CA LEU A 53 -1.09 1.93 18.51
C LEU A 53 -0.04 2.98 18.88
N THR A 54 0.62 3.52 17.87
CA THR A 54 1.60 4.62 18.01
C THR A 54 1.13 5.90 17.35
N GLY A 55 0.12 5.84 16.47
CA GLY A 55 -0.44 7.03 15.85
C GLY A 55 -1.82 6.84 15.24
N ILE A 56 -2.53 7.94 15.12
CA ILE A 56 -3.83 8.05 14.45
C ILE A 56 -3.93 9.40 13.73
N TRP A 57 -4.48 9.41 12.52
CA TRP A 57 -4.62 10.61 11.68
C TRP A 57 -5.99 10.64 11.00
N PRO A 58 -6.54 11.83 10.71
CA PRO A 58 -7.80 11.95 9.98
C PRO A 58 -7.58 11.71 8.49
N GLY A 59 -8.51 11.01 7.83
CA GLY A 59 -8.46 10.74 6.39
C GLY A 59 -7.70 9.48 6.01
N VAL A 60 -7.65 9.24 4.70
CA VAL A 60 -6.99 8.08 4.07
C VAL A 60 -5.52 8.42 3.82
N ASP A 61 -4.62 7.49 4.09
CA ASP A 61 -3.18 7.58 3.87
C ASP A 61 -2.53 8.86 4.40
N SER A 62 -2.99 9.34 5.55
CA SER A 62 -2.60 10.65 6.09
C SER A 62 -1.52 10.60 7.17
N ALA A 63 -0.96 9.41 7.44
CA ALA A 63 0.16 9.24 8.36
C ALA A 63 1.32 10.16 7.97
N TYR A 64 1.79 10.95 8.92
CA TYR A 64 2.88 11.93 8.75
C TYR A 64 2.63 13.06 7.75
N ILE A 65 1.45 13.10 7.11
CA ILE A 65 1.01 14.18 6.21
C ILE A 65 0.11 15.16 6.97
N ALA A 66 -0.83 14.62 7.76
CA ALA A 66 -1.70 15.40 8.62
C ALA A 66 -1.15 15.45 10.06
N PRO A 67 -1.59 16.41 10.90
CA PRO A 67 -1.34 16.36 12.34
C PRO A 67 -1.94 15.09 12.96
N ALA A 68 -1.16 14.39 13.78
CA ALA A 68 -1.64 13.22 14.52
C ALA A 68 -2.71 13.64 15.54
N LEU A 69 -3.76 12.83 15.67
CA LEU A 69 -4.74 12.95 16.75
C LEU A 69 -4.20 12.28 18.01
N ALA A 70 -4.75 12.65 19.17
CA ALA A 70 -4.46 11.95 20.41
C ALA A 70 -5.07 10.54 20.38
N LEU A 71 -4.27 9.53 20.71
CA LEU A 71 -4.77 8.16 20.83
C LEU A 71 -5.75 8.05 22.01
N PRO A 72 -6.87 7.32 21.82
CA PRO A 72 -7.75 7.00 22.94
C PRO A 72 -7.00 6.16 24.00
N PRO A 73 -7.34 6.31 25.29
CA PRO A 73 -6.78 5.48 26.36
C PRO A 73 -7.08 3.99 26.14
N GLY A 74 -6.15 3.13 26.54
CA GLY A 74 -6.27 1.67 26.41
C GLY A 74 -5.64 1.10 25.15
N PHE A 75 -5.18 1.94 24.22
CA PHE A 75 -4.60 1.51 22.94
C PHE A 75 -3.10 1.73 22.85
N THR A 76 -2.47 2.31 23.87
CA THR A 76 -1.01 2.55 23.88
C THR A 76 -0.25 1.38 24.50
N GLU A 77 1.08 1.40 24.38
CA GLU A 77 1.94 0.30 24.80
C GLU A 77 1.76 -0.07 26.29
N GLY A 78 1.48 -1.34 26.56
CA GLY A 78 1.32 -1.86 27.92
C GLY A 78 -0.06 -1.63 28.54
N GLU A 79 -0.98 -0.97 27.82
CA GLU A 79 -2.37 -0.85 28.24
C GLU A 79 -3.20 -2.05 27.75
N CYS A 80 -4.24 -2.39 28.51
CA CYS A 80 -5.20 -3.40 28.09
C CYS A 80 -6.35 -2.70 27.38
N PRO A 81 -6.64 -3.01 26.11
CA PRO A 81 -7.74 -2.38 25.39
C PRO A 81 -9.07 -2.70 26.08
N PRO A 82 -10.02 -1.74 26.09
CA PRO A 82 -11.32 -1.95 26.71
C PRO A 82 -12.04 -3.15 26.06
N PRO A 83 -12.80 -3.95 26.84
CA PRO A 83 -13.50 -5.11 26.30
C PRO A 83 -14.45 -4.69 25.17
N THR A 84 -14.32 -5.38 24.03
CA THR A 84 -15.10 -5.18 22.80
C THR A 84 -16.57 -5.54 23.05
N THR A 85 -17.31 -4.63 23.68
CA THR A 85 -18.75 -4.80 23.89
C THR A 85 -19.46 -4.33 22.62
N GLY A 86 -19.75 -5.26 21.70
CA GLY A 86 -20.59 -5.01 20.52
C GLY A 86 -19.89 -4.52 19.26
N THR A 87 -18.56 -4.61 19.16
CA THR A 87 -17.83 -4.20 17.96
C THR A 87 -18.01 -5.26 16.85
N GLN A 88 -18.83 -4.95 15.84
CA GLN A 88 -18.87 -5.72 14.61
C GLN A 88 -17.45 -5.77 14.01
N SER A 89 -17.03 -6.95 13.58
CA SER A 89 -15.81 -7.13 12.79
C SER A 89 -15.92 -6.28 11.53
N VAL A 90 -15.25 -5.13 11.53
CA VAL A 90 -14.97 -4.38 10.31
C VAL A 90 -13.56 -4.77 9.93
N ALA A 91 -13.41 -5.95 9.31
CA ALA A 91 -12.23 -6.17 8.50
C ALA A 91 -12.15 -4.98 7.51
N PRO A 92 -11.00 -4.30 7.37
CA PRO A 92 -10.88 -3.27 6.36
C PRO A 92 -11.15 -3.94 5.01
N VAL A 93 -12.29 -3.63 4.42
CA VAL A 93 -12.56 -3.97 3.03
C VAL A 93 -11.63 -3.07 2.24
N ALA A 94 -10.45 -3.58 1.90
CA ALA A 94 -9.52 -2.87 1.04
C ALA A 94 -10.29 -2.43 -0.21
N ALA A 95 -10.28 -1.14 -0.50
CA ALA A 95 -10.92 -0.63 -1.70
C ALA A 95 -10.37 -1.40 -2.92
N PRO A 96 -11.23 -1.83 -3.86
CA PRO A 96 -10.77 -2.55 -5.03
C PRO A 96 -9.74 -1.68 -5.79
N LEU A 97 -8.64 -2.30 -6.21
CA LEU A 97 -7.56 -1.64 -6.94
C LEU A 97 -7.52 -2.12 -8.40
N MET A 98 -6.99 -1.29 -9.29
CA MET A 98 -6.66 -1.66 -10.66
C MET A 98 -5.27 -1.17 -11.07
N PRO A 99 -4.57 -1.89 -11.97
CA PRO A 99 -3.28 -1.46 -12.47
C PRO A 99 -3.45 -0.37 -13.55
N ARG A 100 -2.58 0.64 -13.51
CA ARG A 100 -2.40 1.65 -14.57
C ARG A 100 -0.95 1.67 -15.02
N CYS A 101 -0.70 1.79 -16.31
CA CYS A 101 0.64 1.87 -16.88
C CYS A 101 1.35 3.13 -16.38
N ARG A 102 2.55 2.98 -15.80
CA ARG A 102 3.37 4.14 -15.38
C ARG A 102 3.83 5.03 -16.53
N HIS A 103 3.87 4.53 -17.76
CA HIS A 103 4.26 5.33 -18.92
C HIS A 103 3.08 6.11 -19.50
N CYS A 104 1.97 5.43 -19.80
CA CYS A 104 0.89 6.04 -20.58
C CYS A 104 -0.46 6.10 -19.85
N GLY A 105 -0.57 5.64 -18.60
CA GLY A 105 -1.81 5.69 -17.82
C GLY A 105 -2.92 4.71 -18.24
N SER A 106 -2.73 3.89 -19.27
CA SER A 106 -3.73 2.88 -19.66
C SER A 106 -3.88 1.78 -18.60
N ALA A 107 -5.10 1.27 -18.44
CA ALA A 107 -5.38 0.11 -17.58
C ALA A 107 -5.09 -1.25 -18.26
N ASP A 108 -4.71 -1.24 -19.55
CA ASP A 108 -4.50 -2.45 -20.35
C ASP A 108 -3.13 -3.06 -20.06
N ILE A 109 -2.97 -3.55 -18.84
CA ILE A 109 -1.77 -4.26 -18.37
C ILE A 109 -2.05 -5.76 -18.42
N CYS A 110 -1.19 -6.50 -19.13
CA CYS A 110 -1.21 -7.96 -19.14
C CYS A 110 0.03 -8.55 -18.47
N ARG A 111 -0.07 -9.82 -18.10
CA ARG A 111 1.05 -10.66 -17.68
C ARG A 111 0.95 -11.98 -18.38
N ASP A 112 2.11 -12.59 -18.63
CA ASP A 112 2.16 -13.99 -19.01
C ASP A 112 1.77 -14.87 -17.83
N ALA A 113 1.12 -15.99 -18.11
CA ALA A 113 0.65 -16.90 -17.09
C ALA A 113 0.68 -18.35 -17.56
N ASN A 114 0.81 -19.28 -16.62
CA ASN A 114 0.53 -20.68 -16.88
C ASN A 114 -0.90 -21.03 -16.48
N ALA A 115 -1.51 -21.90 -17.30
CA ALA A 115 -2.75 -22.54 -16.97
C ALA A 115 -2.51 -24.02 -16.65
N MET A 116 -3.21 -24.54 -15.66
CA MET A 116 -3.18 -25.94 -15.28
C MET A 116 -4.57 -26.56 -15.46
N TRP A 117 -4.62 -27.78 -15.97
CA TRP A 117 -5.88 -28.51 -16.15
C TRP A 117 -6.48 -28.84 -14.77
N ASP A 118 -7.73 -28.43 -14.54
CA ASP A 118 -8.51 -28.79 -13.36
C ASP A 118 -9.39 -30.00 -13.70
N ASP A 119 -9.07 -31.17 -13.13
CA ASP A 119 -9.82 -32.40 -13.36
C ASP A 119 -11.25 -32.36 -12.80
N ALA A 120 -11.51 -31.61 -11.72
CA ALA A 120 -12.83 -31.53 -11.12
C ALA A 120 -13.75 -30.59 -11.92
N ALA A 121 -13.22 -29.43 -12.33
CA ALA A 121 -13.94 -28.45 -13.12
C ALA A 121 -13.91 -28.74 -14.64
N GLN A 122 -13.08 -29.68 -15.09
CA GLN A 122 -12.86 -30.04 -16.50
C GLN A 122 -12.55 -28.82 -17.39
N THR A 123 -11.68 -27.95 -16.89
CA THR A 123 -11.27 -26.72 -17.59
C THR A 123 -9.82 -26.35 -17.28
N TRP A 124 -9.21 -25.55 -18.14
CA TRP A 124 -7.96 -24.87 -17.81
C TRP A 124 -8.21 -23.79 -16.75
N SER A 125 -7.36 -23.75 -15.72
CA SER A 125 -7.39 -22.79 -14.62
C SER A 125 -6.08 -22.01 -14.56
N LEU A 126 -6.13 -20.71 -14.26
CA LEU A 126 -4.93 -19.88 -14.09
C LEU A 126 -4.17 -20.34 -12.84
N PHE A 127 -2.90 -20.73 -12.98
CA PHE A 127 -2.11 -21.26 -11.87
C PHE A 127 -1.17 -20.21 -11.29
N ALA A 128 -0.41 -19.51 -12.12
CA ALA A 128 0.53 -18.47 -11.72
C ALA A 128 0.79 -17.47 -12.87
N THR A 129 1.21 -16.25 -12.50
CA THR A 129 1.66 -15.22 -13.43
C THR A 129 3.17 -15.05 -13.36
N TYR A 130 3.82 -14.81 -14.49
CA TYR A 130 5.27 -14.64 -14.60
C TYR A 130 5.71 -13.17 -14.66
N ASP A 131 7.03 -12.99 -14.72
CA ASP A 131 7.86 -11.90 -14.24
C ASP A 131 7.60 -10.53 -14.90
N SER A 132 7.38 -10.45 -16.21
CA SER A 132 7.11 -9.17 -16.89
C SER A 132 5.64 -8.77 -16.91
N GLN A 133 5.39 -7.47 -16.79
CA GLN A 133 4.08 -6.85 -17.07
C GLN A 133 4.23 -6.07 -18.37
N THR A 134 3.26 -6.19 -19.26
CA THR A 134 3.27 -5.49 -20.56
C THR A 134 2.04 -4.60 -20.68
N CYS A 135 2.22 -3.35 -21.11
CA CYS A 135 1.12 -2.47 -21.45
C CYS A 135 0.72 -2.68 -22.91
N GLN A 136 -0.51 -3.14 -23.15
CA GLN A 136 -1.03 -3.39 -24.50
C GLN A 136 -1.23 -2.10 -25.31
N ARG A 137 -1.30 -0.94 -24.66
CA ARG A 137 -1.44 0.34 -25.34
C ARG A 137 -0.12 0.91 -25.85
N CYS A 138 0.89 1.04 -24.98
CA CYS A 138 2.17 1.67 -25.35
C CYS A 138 3.30 0.67 -25.61
N GLY A 139 3.10 -0.62 -25.37
CA GLY A 139 4.11 -1.67 -25.56
C GLY A 139 5.23 -1.66 -24.51
N ALA A 140 5.15 -0.82 -23.48
CA ALA A 140 6.12 -0.84 -22.40
C ALA A 140 6.08 -2.18 -21.65
N ASP A 141 7.25 -2.72 -21.32
CA ASP A 141 7.42 -3.97 -20.60
C ASP A 141 8.35 -3.76 -19.39
N SER A 142 7.89 -4.15 -18.20
CA SER A 142 8.68 -4.04 -16.97
C SER A 142 8.03 -4.80 -15.82
N ASN A 143 8.84 -5.30 -14.87
CA ASN A 143 8.35 -5.90 -13.62
C ASN A 143 7.61 -4.88 -12.72
N ASN A 144 7.86 -3.58 -12.90
CA ASN A 144 7.30 -2.50 -12.09
C ASN A 144 6.38 -1.57 -12.89
N LEU A 145 5.77 -2.06 -13.97
CA LEU A 145 4.96 -1.24 -14.88
C LEU A 145 3.64 -0.76 -14.27
N ALA A 146 3.04 -1.55 -13.39
CA ALA A 146 1.76 -1.26 -12.76
C ALA A 146 1.90 -0.22 -11.63
N LEU A 147 1.16 0.87 -11.78
CA LEU A 147 0.74 1.76 -10.72
C LEU A 147 -0.63 1.30 -10.23
N TRP A 148 -0.72 0.85 -8.98
CA TRP A 148 -1.99 0.43 -8.39
C TRP A 148 -2.77 1.65 -7.91
N VAL A 149 -4.00 1.80 -8.41
CA VAL A 149 -4.89 2.91 -8.06
C VAL A 149 -6.27 2.37 -7.68
N PRO A 150 -7.06 3.09 -6.86
CA PRO A 150 -8.44 2.72 -6.60
C PRO A 150 -9.23 2.56 -7.90
N VAL A 151 -10.10 1.56 -7.97
CA VAL A 151 -11.06 1.41 -9.07
C VAL A 151 -11.97 2.64 -9.06
N ALA A 152 -11.89 3.41 -10.14
CA ALA A 152 -12.82 4.51 -10.37
C ALA A 152 -14.18 3.95 -10.79
N GLU A 153 -15.26 4.52 -10.27
CA GLU A 153 -16.59 4.24 -10.80
C GLU A 153 -16.65 4.67 -12.27
N ALA A 154 -17.36 3.89 -13.08
CA ALA A 154 -17.62 4.26 -14.47
C ALA A 154 -18.28 5.65 -14.52
N ASP A 155 -17.92 6.46 -15.52
CA ASP A 155 -18.42 7.83 -15.69
C ASP A 155 -18.17 8.76 -14.48
N SER A 156 -17.13 8.49 -13.69
CA SER A 156 -16.68 9.41 -12.64
C SER A 156 -15.63 10.39 -13.15
N ALA A 157 -15.50 11.53 -12.46
CA ALA A 157 -14.40 12.48 -12.72
C ALA A 157 -13.02 11.81 -12.59
N THR A 158 -12.87 10.80 -11.73
CA THR A 158 -11.65 10.02 -11.59
C THR A 158 -11.40 9.13 -12.80
N ALA A 159 -12.43 8.48 -13.36
CA ALA A 159 -12.30 7.70 -14.59
C ALA A 159 -11.88 8.63 -15.75
N PHE A 160 -12.58 9.76 -15.90
CA PHE A 160 -12.29 10.77 -16.90
C PHE A 160 -10.87 11.35 -16.77
N LEU A 161 -10.40 11.62 -15.55
CA LEU A 161 -9.03 12.05 -15.29
C LEU A 161 -8.01 11.06 -15.88
N TRP A 162 -8.21 9.76 -15.68
CA TRP A 162 -7.31 8.75 -16.23
C TRP A 162 -7.38 8.65 -17.76
N GLU A 163 -8.54 8.90 -18.37
CA GLU A 163 -8.67 9.01 -19.83
C GLU A 163 -7.88 10.21 -20.38
N VAL A 164 -7.95 11.36 -19.72
CA VAL A 164 -7.17 12.55 -20.11
C VAL A 164 -5.67 12.30 -19.92
N ILE A 165 -5.24 11.70 -18.80
CA ILE A 165 -3.84 11.27 -18.60
C ILE A 165 -3.40 10.33 -19.71
N GLN A 166 -4.29 9.42 -20.11
CA GLN A 166 -3.99 8.47 -21.16
C GLN A 166 -3.76 9.18 -22.51
N VAL A 167 -4.50 10.23 -22.84
CA VAL A 167 -4.25 11.07 -24.04
C VAL A 167 -2.98 11.92 -23.89
N LEU A 168 -2.68 12.39 -22.67
CA LEU A 168 -1.50 13.21 -22.40
C LEU A 168 -0.20 12.40 -22.31
N GLU A 169 -0.30 11.11 -21.96
CA GLU A 169 0.81 10.23 -21.61
C GLU A 169 1.70 10.76 -20.47
N THR A 170 1.09 11.51 -19.54
CA THR A 170 1.79 12.14 -18.41
C THR A 170 1.18 11.67 -17.09
N THR A 171 1.60 10.50 -16.63
CA THR A 171 1.04 9.84 -15.43
C THR A 171 1.26 10.60 -14.12
N SER A 172 2.29 11.44 -14.05
CA SER A 172 2.55 12.30 -12.89
C SER A 172 1.43 13.30 -12.62
N LEU A 173 0.58 13.61 -13.62
CA LEU A 173 -0.59 14.47 -13.42
C LEU A 173 -1.65 13.86 -12.51
N ALA A 174 -1.61 12.55 -12.26
CA ALA A 174 -2.55 11.89 -11.35
C ALA A 174 -2.49 12.46 -9.92
N SER A 175 -1.33 12.98 -9.50
CA SER A 175 -1.13 13.64 -8.20
C SER A 175 -1.20 15.17 -8.26
N ASP A 176 -1.44 15.77 -9.44
CA ASP A 176 -1.50 17.22 -9.61
C ASP A 176 -2.89 17.74 -9.21
N ALA A 177 -2.95 18.57 -8.17
CA ALA A 177 -4.20 19.08 -7.62
C ALA A 177 -4.95 20.03 -8.58
N GLU A 178 -4.22 20.79 -9.40
CA GLU A 178 -4.84 21.69 -10.38
C GLU A 178 -5.45 20.88 -11.52
N PHE A 179 -4.73 19.87 -11.99
CA PHE A 179 -5.22 18.93 -13.00
C PHE A 179 -6.43 18.13 -12.51
N GLN A 180 -6.41 17.66 -11.25
CA GLN A 180 -7.54 16.97 -10.63
C GLN A 180 -8.79 17.86 -10.59
N ARG A 181 -8.64 19.12 -10.18
CA ARG A 181 -9.73 20.09 -10.18
C ARG A 181 -10.24 20.35 -11.60
N PHE A 182 -9.35 20.57 -12.55
CA PHE A 182 -9.69 20.76 -13.96
C PHE A 182 -10.51 19.59 -14.53
N CYS A 183 -10.08 18.34 -14.27
CA CYS A 183 -10.80 17.15 -14.73
C CYS A 183 -12.17 17.04 -14.07
N THR A 184 -12.28 17.37 -12.78
CA THR A 184 -13.56 17.37 -12.06
C THR A 184 -14.55 18.38 -12.65
N GLU A 185 -14.08 19.58 -12.99
CA GLU A 185 -14.91 20.63 -13.58
C GLU A 185 -15.28 20.36 -15.04
N SER A 186 -14.39 19.72 -15.79
CA SER A 186 -14.57 19.41 -17.22
C SER A 186 -15.35 18.12 -17.47
N HIS A 187 -15.48 17.27 -16.45
CA HIS A 187 -16.17 16.00 -16.53
C HIS A 187 -17.64 16.19 -16.96
N GLY A 188 -18.07 15.43 -17.97
CA GLY A 188 -19.40 15.53 -18.57
C GLY A 188 -19.58 16.74 -19.52
N GLN A 189 -18.57 17.58 -19.69
CA GLN A 189 -18.61 18.73 -20.62
C GLN A 189 -17.67 18.55 -21.82
N LEU A 190 -16.53 17.89 -21.60
CA LEU A 190 -15.50 17.68 -22.61
C LEU A 190 -15.23 16.19 -22.80
N THR A 191 -14.82 15.82 -24.01
CA THR A 191 -14.14 14.54 -24.25
C THR A 191 -12.70 14.59 -23.72
N ALA A 192 -12.08 13.42 -23.54
CA ALA A 192 -10.71 13.33 -23.04
C ALA A 192 -9.70 14.06 -23.96
N ASP A 193 -9.87 13.97 -25.28
CA ASP A 193 -9.03 14.68 -26.27
C ASP A 193 -9.18 16.20 -26.21
N GLU A 194 -10.41 16.70 -26.05
CA GLU A 194 -10.68 18.14 -25.89
C GLU A 194 -10.08 18.68 -24.59
N ALA A 195 -10.26 17.94 -23.49
CA ALA A 195 -9.69 18.30 -22.20
C ALA A 195 -8.16 18.27 -22.22
N ALA A 196 -7.55 17.26 -22.85
CA ALA A 196 -6.10 17.17 -23.02
C ALA A 196 -5.55 18.35 -23.85
N THR A 197 -6.23 18.71 -24.94
CA THR A 197 -5.86 19.86 -25.77
C THR A 197 -5.92 21.17 -24.97
N ARG A 198 -7.03 21.37 -24.24
CA ARG A 198 -7.22 22.57 -23.41
C ARG A 198 -6.18 22.67 -22.29
N TRP A 199 -5.86 21.56 -21.63
CA TRP A 199 -4.83 21.51 -20.60
C TRP A 199 -3.45 21.91 -21.15
N ARG A 200 -3.05 21.35 -22.30
CA ARG A 200 -1.78 21.72 -22.96
C ARG A 200 -1.71 23.20 -23.31
N SER A 201 -2.82 23.78 -23.80
CA SER A 201 -2.87 25.22 -24.12
C SER A 201 -2.78 26.10 -22.88
N ALA A 202 -3.39 25.70 -21.77
CA ALA A 202 -3.32 26.45 -20.51
C ALA A 202 -1.92 26.38 -19.87
N ALA A 203 -1.25 25.23 -19.94
CA ALA A 203 0.10 25.04 -19.40
C ALA A 203 1.21 25.75 -20.21
N ALA A 204 0.91 26.17 -21.45
CA ALA A 204 1.86 26.87 -22.33
C ALA A 204 1.73 28.40 -22.29
N ALA A 205 0.74 28.94 -21.56
CA ALA A 205 0.47 30.36 -21.40
C ALA A 205 1.06 30.91 -20.10
#